data_AF-A0A952TK31-F1
#
_entry.id   AF-A0A952TK31-F1
#
_cell.length_a   1.000
_cell.length_b   1.000
_cell.length_c   1.000
_cell.angle_alpha   90.00
_cell.angle_beta   90.00
_cell.angle_gamma   90.00
#
_symmetry.space_group_name_H-M   'P 1'
#
loop_
_entity.id
_entity.type
_entity.pdbx_description
1 polymer ?
#
loop_
_entity_poly.entity_id
_entity_poly.type
_entity_poly.pdbx_seq_one_letter_code
_entity_poly.pdbx_strand_id
1 'polypeptide(L)'
;MAKATKAADLRKLTSQQIVEQIDEAREQLMRMRFQKATGELTDQNAPRAQRRKIAQLMTILKEKGAVEAGGVPAKAAADKKTEGEA
;
A
#
# COMPACT_ATOMS: atom_id res chain seq x y z
N MET A 1 19.41 -3.59 4.69
CA MET A 1 19.23 -4.14 3.33
C MET A 1 17.74 -4.14 3.01
N ALA A 2 17.24 -3.11 2.32
CA ALA A 2 15.83 -3.01 1.98
C ALA A 2 15.48 -4.13 0.98
N LYS A 3 14.61 -5.06 1.39
CA LYS A 3 13.97 -6.01 0.49
C LYS A 3 13.15 -5.18 -0.48
N ALA A 4 13.76 -4.82 -1.62
CA ALA A 4 13.06 -4.21 -2.72
C ALA A 4 11.88 -5.14 -3.02
N THR A 5 10.67 -4.72 -2.66
CA THR A 5 9.43 -5.33 -3.12
C THR A 5 9.48 -5.18 -4.62
N LYS A 6 10.05 -6.20 -5.29
CA LYS A 6 10.27 -6.19 -6.72
C LYS A 6 8.91 -5.92 -7.34
N ALA A 7 8.84 -4.93 -8.22
CA ALA A 7 7.59 -4.57 -8.90
C ALA A 7 6.92 -5.78 -9.56
N ALA A 8 7.71 -6.81 -9.91
CA ALA A 8 7.25 -8.11 -10.38
C ALA A 8 6.31 -8.82 -9.39
N ASP A 9 6.58 -8.79 -8.09
CA ASP A 9 5.73 -9.44 -7.09
C ASP A 9 4.46 -8.64 -6.82
N LEU A 10 4.55 -7.31 -6.89
CA LEU A 10 3.40 -6.42 -6.77
C LEU A 10 2.43 -6.54 -7.97
N ARG A 11 2.93 -6.84 -9.16
CA ARG A 11 2.11 -7.07 -10.36
C ARG A 11 1.31 -8.37 -10.32
N LYS A 12 1.78 -9.38 -9.57
CA LYS A 12 1.09 -10.67 -9.38
C LYS A 12 -0.13 -10.55 -8.46
N LEU A 13 -0.22 -9.50 -7.66
CA LEU A 13 -1.33 -9.25 -6.74
C LEU A 13 -2.58 -8.80 -7.50
N THR A 14 -3.75 -9.09 -6.93
CA THR A 14 -5.03 -8.60 -7.45
C THR A 14 -5.22 -7.11 -7.13
N SER A 15 -6.11 -6.43 -7.85
CA SER A 15 -6.39 -5.01 -7.62
C SER A 15 -6.87 -4.73 -6.18
N GLN A 16 -7.65 -5.65 -5.60
CA GLN A 16 -8.11 -5.55 -4.20
C GLN A 16 -6.95 -5.66 -3.20
N GLN A 17 -6.07 -6.63 -3.38
CA GLN A 17 -4.88 -6.81 -2.52
C GLN A 17 -3.93 -5.61 -2.60
N ILE A 18 -3.83 -4.96 -3.75
CA ILE A 18 -3.02 -3.75 -3.92
C ILE A 18 -3.61 -2.58 -3.11
N VAL A 19 -4.93 -2.43 -3.10
CA VAL A 19 -5.61 -1.41 -2.29
C VAL A 19 -5.38 -1.64 -0.80
N GLU A 20 -5.56 -2.87 -0.33
CA GLU A 20 -5.30 -3.25 1.06
C GLU A 20 -3.85 -2.94 1.48
N GLN A 21 -2.87 -3.31 0.64
CA GLN A 21 -1.46 -2.97 0.91
C GLN A 21 -1.17 -1.47 0.89
N ILE A 22 -1.91 -0.67 0.13
CA ILE A 22 -1.78 0.80 0.15
C ILE A 22 -2.20 1.33 1.51
N ASP A 23 -3.32 0.83 2.04
CA ASP A 23 -3.86 1.30 3.32
C ASP A 23 -2.97 0.86 4.49
N GLU A 24 -2.52 -0.40 4.54
CA GLU A 24 -1.50 -0.85 5.49
C GLU A 24 -0.22 0.01 5.41
N ALA A 25 0.24 0.30 4.19
CA ALA A 25 1.45 1.09 4.00
C ALA A 25 1.30 2.53 4.48
N ARG A 26 0.10 3.11 4.39
CA ARG A 26 -0.24 4.44 4.91
C ARG A 26 -0.28 4.46 6.43
N GLU A 27 -0.85 3.44 7.07
CA GLU A 27 -0.85 3.33 8.53
C GLU A 27 0.58 3.21 9.08
N GLN A 28 1.41 2.39 8.43
CA GLN A 28 2.84 2.29 8.76
C GLN A 28 3.54 3.65 8.61
N LEU A 29 3.23 4.41 7.55
CA LEU A 29 3.78 5.75 7.37
C LEU A 29 3.32 6.72 8.48
N MET A 30 2.07 6.64 8.92
CA MET A 30 1.57 7.42 10.06
C MET A 30 2.32 7.05 11.34
N ARG A 31 2.46 5.76 11.66
CA ARG A 31 3.23 5.30 12.82
C ARG A 31 4.68 5.80 12.78
N MET A 32 5.34 5.72 11.63
CA MET A 32 6.70 6.26 11.45
C MET A 32 6.76 7.78 11.60
N ARG A 33 5.71 8.52 11.21
CA ARG A 33 5.62 9.98 11.44
C ARG A 33 5.46 10.31 12.92
N PHE A 34 4.66 9.54 13.65
CA PHE A 34 4.55 9.67 15.10
C PHE A 34 5.88 9.40 15.79
N GLN A 35 6.56 8.30 15.46
CA GLN A 35 7.91 7.99 15.97
C GLN A 35 8.94 9.07 15.60
N LYS A 36 8.81 9.68 14.42
CA LYS A 36 9.66 10.80 14.03
C LYS A 36 9.41 12.04 14.89
N ALA A 37 8.15 12.31 15.22
CA ALA A 37 7.77 13.44 16.07
C ALA A 37 8.22 13.25 17.53
N THR A 38 8.20 12.01 18.04
CA THR A 38 8.72 11.68 19.39
C THR A 38 10.24 11.61 19.45
N GLY A 39 10.93 11.54 18.30
CA GLY A 39 12.38 11.44 18.22
C GLY A 39 12.93 10.03 18.44
N GLU A 40 12.07 9.03 18.57
CA GLU A 40 12.44 7.62 18.79
C GLU A 40 12.69 6.87 17.48
N LEU A 41 12.54 7.54 16.33
CA LEU A 41 12.73 6.91 15.02
C LEU A 41 14.22 6.59 14.78
N THR A 42 14.53 5.30 14.78
CA THR A 42 15.87 4.75 14.55
C THR A 42 16.35 4.94 13.10
N ASP A 43 15.47 4.84 12.11
CA ASP A 43 15.79 5.00 10.69
C ASP A 43 15.03 6.17 10.05
N GLN A 44 15.73 7.28 9.83
CA GLN A 44 15.17 8.49 9.19
C GLN A 44 14.93 8.35 7.68
N ASN A 45 15.50 7.33 7.03
CA ASN A 45 15.30 7.04 5.61
C ASN A 45 14.07 6.16 5.37
N ALA A 46 13.67 5.36 6.36
CA ALA A 46 12.51 4.47 6.27
C ALA A 46 11.21 5.17 5.83
N PRO A 47 10.84 6.37 6.35
CA PRO A 47 9.65 7.10 5.87
C PRO A 47 9.72 7.48 4.40
N ARG A 48 10.93 7.73 3.86
CA ARG A 48 11.11 8.03 2.42
C ARG A 48 10.91 6.77 1.58
N ALA A 49 11.45 5.65 2.03
CA ALA A 49 11.26 4.35 1.38
C ALA A 49 9.77 3.94 1.35
N GLN A 50 9.06 4.13 2.46
CA GLN A 50 7.64 3.81 2.57
C GLN A 50 6.79 4.64 1.61
N ARG A 51 7.07 5.95 1.46
CA ARG A 51 6.39 6.80 0.46
C ARG A 51 6.60 6.31 -0.96
N ARG A 52 7.81 5.84 -1.29
CA ARG A 52 8.10 5.27 -2.62
C ARG A 52 7.32 3.98 -2.86
N LYS A 53 7.18 3.12 -1.85
CA LYS A 53 6.37 1.89 -1.92
C LYS A 53 4.90 2.22 -2.21
N ILE A 54 4.31 3.18 -1.50
CA ILE A 54 2.92 3.63 -1.74
C ILE A 54 2.75 4.13 -3.18
N ALA A 55 3.67 4.96 -3.66
CA ALA A 55 3.62 5.46 -5.04
C ALA A 55 3.69 4.33 -6.08
N GLN A 56 4.55 3.34 -5.87
CA GLN A 56 4.64 2.16 -6.76
C GLN A 56 3.35 1.36 -6.79
N LEU A 57 2.74 1.09 -5.63
CA LEU A 57 1.46 0.39 -5.54
C LEU A 57 0.34 1.15 -6.27
N MET A 58 0.27 2.47 -6.08
CA MET A 58 -0.69 3.33 -6.78
C MET A 58 -0.50 3.32 -8.29
N THR A 59 0.76 3.36 -8.77
CA THR A 59 1.06 3.27 -10.20
C THR A 59 0.60 1.94 -10.78
N ILE A 60 0.88 0.82 -10.10
CA ILE A 60 0.47 -0.51 -10.57
C ILE A 60 -1.06 -0.64 -10.56
N LEU A 61 -1.75 -0.09 -9.56
CA LEU A 61 -3.21 -0.07 -9.52
C LEU A 61 -3.78 0.71 -10.72
N LYS A 62 -3.16 1.86 -11.06
CA LYS A 62 -3.53 2.65 -12.23
C LYS A 62 -3.24 1.92 -13.54
N GLU A 63 -2.08 1.26 -13.66
CA GLU A 63 -1.74 0.43 -14.82
C GLU A 63 -2.75 -0.70 -15.01
N LYS A 64 -3.14 -1.41 -13.94
CA LYS A 64 -4.18 -2.45 -13.99
C LYS A 64 -5.54 -1.87 -14.39
N GLY A 65 -5.97 -0.77 -13.76
CA GLY A 65 -7.23 -0.12 -14.11
C GLY A 65 -7.27 0.45 -15.53
N ALA A 66 -6.13 0.91 -16.07
CA ALA A 66 -6.02 1.38 -17.44
C ALA A 66 -6.03 0.25 -18.47
N VAL A 67 -5.52 -0.94 -18.12
CA VAL A 67 -5.61 -2.15 -18.95
C VAL A 67 -7.06 -2.68 -18.97
N GLU A 68 -7.76 -2.64 -17.84
CA GLU A 68 -9.19 -2.99 -17.75
C GLU A 68 -10.11 -1.94 -18.41
N ALA A 69 -9.62 -0.72 -18.71
CA ALA A 69 -10.42 0.35 -19.35
C ALA A 69 -10.70 0.13 -20.85
N GLY A 70 -10.37 -1.04 -21.41
CA GLY A 70 -10.99 -1.59 -22.63
C GLY A 70 -12.37 -2.23 -22.38
N GLY A 71 -12.82 -2.32 -21.13
CA GLY A 71 -14.14 -2.82 -20.75
C GLY A 71 -14.38 -2.63 -19.26
N VAL A 72 -15.05 -1.53 -18.89
CA VAL A 72 -15.52 -1.32 -17.50
C VAL A 72 -16.45 -2.48 -17.12
N PRO A 73 -16.39 -2.99 -15.88
CA PRO A 73 -17.36 -2.47 -14.94
C PRO A 73 -16.90 -2.37 -13.47
N ALA A 74 -17.51 -1.38 -12.82
CA ALA A 74 -18.11 -1.48 -11.49
C ALA A 74 -17.19 -1.61 -10.27
N LYS A 75 -17.21 -0.52 -9.49
CA LYS A 75 -17.62 -0.54 -8.07
C LYS A 75 -18.45 -1.80 -7.72
N ALA A 76 -17.82 -2.79 -7.11
CA ALA A 76 -18.45 -3.92 -6.42
C ALA A 76 -17.69 -4.13 -5.10
N ALA A 77 -18.32 -3.73 -3.98
CA ALA A 77 -18.77 -4.63 -2.90
C ALA A 77 -17.60 -5.12 -2.03
N ALA A 78 -17.43 -4.61 -0.80
CA ALA A 78 -18.15 -4.99 0.43
C ALA A 78 -17.81 -6.42 0.93
N ASP A 79 -17.62 -6.53 2.25
CA ASP A 79 -17.33 -7.73 3.08
C ASP A 79 -15.87 -8.22 3.08
N LYS A 80 -15.16 -8.28 4.22
CA LYS A 80 -15.51 -8.93 5.51
C LYS A 80 -15.02 -8.07 6.70
N LYS A 81 -15.81 -7.72 7.72
CA LYS A 81 -16.31 -8.53 8.85
C LYS A 81 -15.20 -8.94 9.85
N THR A 82 -15.20 -8.23 10.98
CA THR A 82 -14.85 -8.62 12.38
C THR A 82 -13.69 -9.59 12.65
N GLU A 83 -12.68 -9.06 13.35
CA GLU A 83 -11.97 -9.59 14.53
C GLU A 83 -11.26 -8.32 15.08
N GLY A 84 -11.44 -7.80 16.29
CA GLY A 84 -11.58 -8.37 17.62
C GLY A 84 -10.67 -7.52 18.53
N GLU A 85 -11.04 -7.35 19.80
CA GLU A 85 -10.25 -6.75 20.89
C GLU A 85 -10.46 -5.26 21.20
N ALA A 86 -11.55 -4.97 21.91
CA ALA A 86 -11.56 -4.36 23.26
C ALA A 86 -12.98 -4.37 23.84
#